data_AF-A0A2M6WMY2-F1
#
_entry.id   AF-A0A2M6WMY2-F1
#
_cell.length_a   1.000
_cell.length_b   1.000
_cell.length_c   1.000
_cell.angle_alpha   90.00
_cell.angle_beta   90.00
_cell.angle_gamma   90.00
#
_symmetry.space_group_name_H-M   'P 1'
#
loop_
_entity.id
_entity.type
_entity.pdbx_description
1 polymer ?
#
loop_
_entity_poly.entity_id
_entity_poly.type
_entity_poly.pdbx_seq_one_letter_code
_entity_poly.pdbx_strand_id
1 'polypeptide(L)'
;MLMSLSFYGGIFISKKTEIDERLVNKDSVFLGKLLNKYEEARKENLARDVDFNLFWQVWDMLKEKYVDKDKLQDKELFYGALRGLAGATGDPYTVFMNPVISKEFSDDMKGTFEGIGAEVGIKGA
;
A
#
# COMPACT_ATOMS: atom_id res chain seq x y z
N MET A 1 9.00 8.77 -51.10
CA MET A 1 8.45 7.46 -50.69
C MET A 1 9.38 6.75 -49.70
N LEU A 2 9.76 7.43 -48.60
CA LEU A 2 10.59 6.86 -47.52
C LEU A 2 10.26 7.46 -46.13
N MET A 3 9.26 8.35 -46.04
CA MET A 3 8.85 9.04 -44.81
C MET A 3 7.58 8.47 -44.16
N SER A 4 6.91 7.49 -44.78
CA SER A 4 5.69 6.85 -44.26
C SER A 4 5.96 5.57 -43.46
N LEU A 5 7.14 4.96 -43.59
CA LEU A 5 7.51 3.74 -42.85
C LEU A 5 7.88 4.03 -41.38
N SER A 6 8.36 5.24 -41.07
CA SER A 6 8.72 5.62 -39.69
C SER A 6 7.51 5.81 -38.78
N PHE A 7 6.34 6.12 -39.34
CA PHE A 7 5.12 6.32 -38.54
C PHE A 7 4.49 4.98 -38.10
N TYR A 8 4.55 3.94 -38.93
CA TYR A 8 4.05 2.61 -38.57
C TYR A 8 4.96 1.85 -37.59
N GLY A 9 6.28 2.11 -37.62
CA GLY A 9 7.22 1.50 -36.68
C GLY A 9 6.99 1.91 -35.22
N GLY A 10 6.59 3.17 -34.98
CA GLY A 10 6.29 3.68 -33.64
C GLY A 10 5.02 3.07 -33.01
N ILE A 11 4.02 2.75 -33.83
CA ILE A 11 2.75 2.16 -33.34
C ILE A 11 2.96 0.72 -32.85
N PHE A 12 3.91 -0.04 -33.42
CA PHE A 12 4.17 -1.42 -33.00
C PHE A 12 5.01 -1.52 -31.71
N ILE A 13 5.89 -0.53 -31.44
CA ILE A 13 6.64 -0.45 -30.17
C ILE A 13 5.77 0.05 -29.01
N SER A 14 4.77 0.90 -29.28
CA SER A 14 3.83 1.37 -28.26
C SER A 14 2.91 0.24 -27.75
N LYS A 15 2.57 -0.73 -28.61
CA LYS A 15 1.73 -1.89 -28.22
C LYS A 15 2.42 -2.94 -27.36
N LYS A 16 3.76 -2.94 -27.24
CA LYS A 16 4.49 -3.92 -26.40
C LYS A 16 4.89 -3.38 -25.03
N THR A 17 4.56 -2.12 -24.75
CA THR A 17 4.58 -1.54 -23.42
C THR A 17 3.13 -1.25 -23.00
N GLU A 18 2.27 -2.26 -23.15
CA GLU A 18 1.00 -2.31 -22.44
C GLU A 18 1.33 -2.38 -20.95
N ILE A 19 1.46 -1.19 -20.34
CA ILE A 19 1.09 -1.00 -18.95
C ILE A 19 -0.32 -1.56 -18.86
N ASP A 20 -0.40 -2.76 -18.30
CA ASP A 20 -1.60 -3.56 -18.19
C ASP A 20 -2.71 -2.70 -17.57
N GLU A 21 -3.70 -2.29 -18.37
CA GLU A 21 -4.88 -1.56 -17.92
C GLU A 21 -5.67 -2.36 -16.86
N ARG A 22 -5.34 -3.65 -16.65
CA ARG A 22 -5.81 -4.44 -15.50
C ARG A 22 -5.22 -4.00 -14.16
N LEU A 23 -4.18 -3.16 -14.12
CA LEU A 23 -3.67 -2.51 -12.91
C LEU A 23 -4.45 -1.23 -12.54
N VAL A 24 -5.32 -0.74 -13.44
CA VAL A 24 -6.17 0.44 -13.23
C VAL A 24 -7.62 0.03 -12.91
N ASN A 25 -7.85 -1.21 -12.47
CA ASN A 25 -9.15 -1.60 -11.94
C ASN A 25 -9.27 -1.14 -10.48
N LYS A 26 -9.89 0.04 -10.29
CA LYS A 26 -10.23 0.67 -9.01
C LYS A 26 -11.10 -0.23 -8.10
N ASP A 27 -11.65 -1.32 -8.62
CA ASP A 27 -12.51 -2.28 -7.92
C ASP A 27 -11.77 -3.58 -7.53
N SER A 28 -10.52 -3.77 -7.93
CA SER A 28 -9.69 -4.92 -7.53
C SER A 28 -8.96 -4.74 -6.18
N VAL A 29 -9.12 -3.58 -5.54
CA VAL A 29 -8.45 -3.17 -4.29
C VAL A 29 -9.01 -3.88 -3.03
N PHE A 30 -9.96 -4.81 -3.17
CA PHE A 30 -10.69 -5.40 -2.03
C PHE A 30 -10.85 -6.93 -2.01
N LEU A 31 -10.09 -7.69 -2.79
CA LEU A 31 -10.00 -9.15 -2.60
C LEU A 31 -8.55 -9.56 -2.37
N GLY A 32 -8.28 -10.01 -1.13
CA GLY A 32 -6.96 -10.32 -0.58
C GLY A 32 -6.14 -11.27 -1.45
N LYS A 33 -5.35 -10.69 -2.35
CA LYS A 33 -4.30 -11.39 -3.08
C LYS A 33 -2.96 -10.91 -2.54
N LEU A 34 -2.26 -11.77 -1.80
CA LEU A 34 -0.90 -11.50 -1.34
C LEU A 34 0.03 -11.50 -2.56
N LEU A 35 0.42 -10.31 -3.01
CA LEU A 35 1.44 -10.13 -4.03
C LEU A 35 2.83 -10.30 -3.37
N ASN A 36 3.76 -10.96 -4.06
CA ASN A 36 5.18 -11.10 -3.68
C ASN A 36 5.50 -11.90 -2.40
N LYS A 37 4.67 -12.87 -2.00
CA LYS A 37 4.94 -13.77 -0.85
C LYS A 37 6.32 -14.47 -0.91
N TYR A 38 6.85 -14.71 -2.11
CA TYR A 38 8.07 -15.50 -2.34
C TYR A 38 9.08 -14.86 -3.31
N GLU A 39 9.02 -13.54 -3.54
CA GLU A 39 10.14 -12.90 -4.26
C GLU A 39 11.41 -13.05 -3.41
N GLU A 40 12.51 -13.53 -4.01
CA GLU A 40 13.81 -13.51 -3.35
C GLU A 40 14.13 -12.05 -3.01
N ALA A 41 13.98 -11.69 -1.73
CA ALA A 41 14.23 -10.36 -1.24
C ALA A 41 15.57 -9.87 -1.80
N ARG A 42 15.55 -8.71 -2.49
CA ARG A 42 16.76 -8.09 -3.08
C ARG A 42 17.91 -8.17 -2.06
N LYS A 43 18.81 -9.11 -2.32
CA LYS A 43 19.79 -9.65 -1.37
C LYS A 43 20.87 -8.67 -0.93
N GLU A 44 20.84 -7.46 -1.46
CA GLU A 44 21.95 -6.51 -1.39
C GLU A 44 22.01 -5.67 -0.10
N ASN A 45 20.95 -5.62 0.72
CA ASN A 45 20.92 -4.72 1.90
C ASN A 45 20.30 -5.28 3.19
N LEU A 46 20.00 -6.58 3.26
CA LEU A 46 19.56 -7.21 4.52
C LEU A 46 20.79 -7.68 5.29
N ALA A 47 20.92 -7.22 6.54
CA ALA A 47 21.88 -7.82 7.48
C ALA A 47 21.66 -9.34 7.45
N ARG A 48 22.76 -10.10 7.35
CA ARG A 48 22.77 -11.54 6.99
C ARG A 48 21.99 -12.45 7.95
N ASP A 49 21.45 -11.90 9.04
CA ASP A 49 20.86 -12.61 10.16
C ASP A 49 19.32 -12.49 10.23
N VAL A 50 18.66 -11.88 9.24
CA VAL A 50 17.19 -11.77 9.22
C VAL A 50 16.58 -12.93 8.43
N ASP A 51 15.91 -13.85 9.13
CA ASP A 51 15.13 -14.94 8.51
C ASP A 51 13.67 -14.52 8.28
N PHE A 52 13.34 -14.21 7.02
CA PHE A 52 11.96 -13.88 6.63
C PHE A 52 11.00 -15.06 6.73
N ASN A 53 11.47 -16.31 6.82
CA ASN A 53 10.57 -17.44 7.03
C ASN A 53 9.86 -17.34 8.37
N LEU A 54 10.49 -16.74 9.39
CA LEU A 54 9.89 -16.52 10.70
C LEU A 54 8.63 -15.65 10.60
N PHE A 55 8.64 -14.62 9.74
CA PHE A 55 7.47 -13.78 9.51
C PHE A 55 6.28 -14.60 9.00
N TRP A 56 6.51 -15.46 8.00
CA TRP A 56 5.46 -16.30 7.43
C TRP A 56 4.99 -17.38 8.39
N GLN A 57 5.89 -17.99 9.18
CA GLN A 57 5.51 -18.95 10.20
C GLN A 57 4.58 -18.33 11.25
N VAL A 58 4.87 -17.11 11.71
CA VAL A 58 4.00 -16.40 12.65
C VAL A 58 2.66 -16.06 11.99
N TRP A 59 2.68 -15.58 10.75
CA TRP A 59 1.46 -15.30 9.99
C TRP A 59 0.55 -16.53 9.87
N ASP A 60 1.12 -17.66 9.46
CA ASP A 60 0.37 -18.91 9.27
C ASP A 60 -0.11 -19.45 10.63
N MET A 61 0.70 -19.33 11.69
CA MET A 61 0.30 -19.73 13.04
C MET A 61 -0.88 -18.90 13.58
N LEU A 62 -0.90 -17.59 13.32
CA LEU A 62 -2.04 -16.74 13.67
C LEU A 62 -3.30 -17.19 12.93
N LYS A 63 -3.19 -17.49 11.63
CA LYS A 63 -4.32 -17.98 10.84
C LYS A 63 -4.85 -19.34 11.27
N GLU A 64 -3.98 -20.22 11.74
CA GLU A 64 -4.36 -21.58 12.14
C GLU A 64 -4.89 -21.64 13.58
N LYS A 65 -4.23 -20.95 14.51
CA LYS A 65 -4.37 -21.17 15.95
C LYS A 65 -5.06 -20.05 16.72
N TYR A 66 -5.30 -18.89 16.11
CA TYR A 66 -5.99 -17.80 16.80
C TYR A 66 -7.46 -18.16 17.05
N VAL A 67 -7.95 -17.83 18.26
CA VAL A 67 -9.30 -18.20 18.73
C VAL A 67 -10.39 -17.70 17.79
N ASP A 68 -10.26 -16.45 17.33
CA ASP A 68 -11.20 -15.79 16.43
C ASP A 68 -10.64 -15.67 15.00
N LYS A 69 -10.05 -16.76 14.47
CA LYS A 69 -9.40 -16.74 13.14
C LYS A 69 -10.28 -16.24 11.99
N ASP A 70 -11.61 -16.43 12.07
CA ASP A 70 -12.56 -15.96 11.07
C ASP A 70 -12.68 -14.42 11.05
N LYS A 71 -12.30 -13.77 12.14
CA LYS A 71 -12.24 -12.30 12.23
C LYS A 71 -10.90 -11.75 11.74
N LEU A 72 -9.88 -12.58 11.55
CA LEU A 72 -8.57 -12.13 11.07
C LEU A 72 -8.59 -11.84 9.58
N GLN A 73 -8.66 -10.56 9.23
CA GLN A 73 -8.56 -10.12 7.84
C GLN A 73 -7.09 -9.99 7.42
N ASP A 74 -6.74 -10.54 6.25
CA ASP A 74 -5.37 -10.48 5.71
C ASP A 74 -4.87 -9.04 5.56
N LYS A 75 -5.77 -8.14 5.17
CA LYS A 75 -5.49 -6.71 4.99
C LYS A 75 -5.10 -6.04 6.30
N GLU A 76 -5.75 -6.41 7.41
CA GLU A 76 -5.46 -5.88 8.74
C GLU A 76 -4.12 -6.39 9.27
N LEU A 77 -3.84 -7.69 9.09
CA LEU A 77 -2.54 -8.28 9.44
C LEU A 77 -1.41 -7.63 8.65
N PHE A 78 -1.61 -7.44 7.35
CA PHE A 78 -0.64 -6.82 6.45
C PHE A 78 -0.32 -5.38 6.86
N TYR A 79 -1.34 -4.52 6.99
CA TYR A 79 -1.12 -3.14 7.41
C TYR A 79 -0.65 -3.03 8.87
N GLY A 80 -1.04 -3.97 9.74
CA GLY A 80 -0.49 -4.09 11.08
C GLY A 80 1.01 -4.33 11.08
N ALA A 81 1.49 -5.28 10.26
CA ALA A 81 2.90 -5.55 10.09
C ALA A 81 3.68 -4.33 9.55
N LEU A 82 3.14 -3.63 8.54
CA LEU A 82 3.77 -2.43 7.99
C LEU A 82 3.83 -1.28 9.02
N ARG A 83 2.79 -1.10 9.84
CA ARG A 83 2.81 -0.14 10.96
C ARG A 83 3.88 -0.50 11.98
N GLY A 84 4.01 -1.79 12.32
CA GLY A 84 5.07 -2.26 13.20
C GLY A 84 6.47 -1.98 12.65
N LEU A 85 6.68 -2.19 11.34
CA LEU A 85 7.96 -1.89 10.68
C LEU A 85 8.30 -0.39 10.73
N ALA A 86 7.34 0.48 10.43
CA ALA A 86 7.55 1.92 10.56
C ALA A 86 7.82 2.34 12.02
N GLY A 87 7.05 1.79 12.98
CA GLY A 87 7.23 2.09 14.40
C GLY A 87 8.56 1.58 14.97
N ALA A 88 9.14 0.53 14.40
CA ALA A 88 10.44 0.00 14.83
C ALA A 88 11.60 0.99 14.60
N THR A 89 11.40 2.05 13.81
CA THR A 89 12.39 3.13 13.66
C THR A 89 12.59 3.94 14.94
N GLY A 90 11.61 3.93 15.86
CA GLY A 90 11.63 4.71 17.10
C GLY A 90 11.45 6.22 16.90
N ASP A 91 11.31 6.68 15.66
CA ASP A 91 11.05 8.09 15.34
C ASP A 91 9.53 8.35 15.39
N PRO A 92 9.04 9.24 16.27
CA PRO A 92 7.62 9.55 16.38
C PRO A 92 7.01 10.14 15.10
N TYR A 93 7.84 10.66 14.18
CA TYR A 93 7.37 11.21 12.91
C TYR A 93 7.37 10.19 11.77
N THR A 94 7.97 9.00 11.97
CA THR A 94 7.97 7.93 10.97
C THR A 94 6.78 7.01 11.19
N VAL A 95 5.71 7.25 10.44
CA VAL A 95 4.47 6.48 10.52
C VAL A 95 4.07 5.91 9.16
N PHE A 96 3.57 4.66 9.17
CA PHE A 96 2.91 4.09 8.01
C PHE A 96 1.42 4.40 8.04
N MET A 97 0.92 5.06 6.99
CA MET A 97 -0.50 5.33 6.80
C MET A 97 -1.09 4.35 5.77
N ASN A 98 -2.12 3.60 6.17
CA ASN A 98 -2.88 2.80 5.22
C ASN A 98 -3.68 3.71 4.26
N PRO A 99 -4.26 3.20 3.17
CA PRO A 99 -4.97 4.05 2.20
C PRO A 99 -6.14 4.86 2.77
N VAL A 100 -6.81 4.36 3.82
CA VAL A 100 -7.93 5.05 4.47
C VAL A 100 -7.41 6.26 5.23
N ILE A 101 -6.45 6.06 6.14
CA ILE A 101 -5.82 7.13 6.93
C ILE A 101 -5.10 8.13 6.03
N SER A 102 -4.40 7.64 5.00
CA SER A 102 -3.70 8.49 4.03
C SER A 102 -4.67 9.38 3.26
N LYS A 103 -5.86 8.87 2.93
CA LYS A 103 -6.92 9.66 2.30
C LYS A 103 -7.45 10.72 3.25
N GLU A 104 -7.84 10.35 4.47
CA GLU A 104 -8.31 11.29 5.50
C GLU A 104 -7.28 12.40 5.74
N PHE A 105 -6.00 12.04 5.95
CA PHE A 105 -4.91 13.00 6.11
C PHE A 105 -4.76 13.92 4.89
N SER A 106 -4.87 13.39 3.67
CA SER A 106 -4.78 14.19 2.46
C SER A 106 -5.98 15.14 2.30
N ASP A 107 -7.17 14.71 2.71
CA ASP A 107 -8.40 15.50 2.63
C ASP A 107 -8.38 16.63 3.68
N ASP A 108 -7.87 16.35 4.88
CA ASP A 108 -7.58 17.34 5.93
C ASP A 108 -6.56 18.38 5.44
N MET A 109 -5.45 17.94 4.81
CA MET A 109 -4.43 18.85 4.26
C MET A 109 -4.94 19.71 3.10
N LYS A 110 -5.90 19.21 2.32
CA LYS A 110 -6.55 19.97 1.24
C LYS A 110 -7.56 20.97 1.77
N GLY A 111 -7.81 21.01 3.08
CA GLY A 111 -8.84 21.86 3.68
C GLY A 111 -10.25 21.48 3.23
N THR A 112 -10.46 20.23 2.80
CA THR A 112 -11.80 19.74 2.44
C THR A 112 -12.52 19.35 3.73
N PHE A 113 -12.81 20.35 4.56
CA PHE A 113 -13.71 20.18 5.68
C PHE A 113 -15.13 20.12 5.11
N GLU A 114 -15.75 18.95 5.06
CA GLU A 114 -17.21 18.87 4.90
C GLU A 114 -17.85 19.42 6.18
N GLY A 115 -18.17 20.71 6.16
CA GLY A 115 -18.80 21.45 7.25
C GLY A 115 -19.30 22.81 6.79
N ILE A 116 -20.32 23.34 7.46
CA ILE A 116 -21.01 24.62 7.18
C ILE A 116 -20.14 25.88 7.29
N GLY A 117 -18.83 25.76 7.58
CA GLY A 117 -17.91 26.91 7.65
C GLY A 117 -18.15 27.83 8.85
N ALA A 118 -18.54 27.29 10.00
CA ALA A 118 -18.70 28.08 11.23
C ALA A 118 -17.50 27.89 12.17
N GLU A 119 -16.70 28.95 12.35
CA GLU A 119 -15.64 29.03 13.35
C GLU A 119 -16.20 29.72 14.62
N VAL A 120 -16.19 29.03 15.77
CA VAL A 120 -16.62 29.62 17.06
C VAL A 120 -15.39 30.11 17.82
N GLY A 121 -15.12 31.42 17.72
CA GLY A 121 -14.13 32.09 18.56
C GLY A 121 -14.72 32.50 19.89
N ILE A 122 -14.25 31.94 21.01
CA ILE A 122 -14.57 32.47 22.34
C ILE A 122 -13.72 33.73 22.55
N LYS A 123 -14.36 34.89 22.44
CA LYS A 123 -13.75 36.17 22.84
C LYS A 123 -14.25 36.50 24.25
N GLY A 124 -13.46 36.12 25.25
CA GLY A 124 -13.69 36.51 26.64
C GLY A 124 -13.42 38.00 26.81
N ALA A 125 -14.46 38.72 27.26
CA ALA A 125 -14.43 40.11 27.70
C ALA A 125 -13.94 40.23 29.14
#